data_AF-B4WSF8-F1
#
_entry.id   AF-B4WSF8-F1
#
_cell.length_a   1.000
_cell.length_b   1.000
_cell.length_c   1.000
_cell.angle_alpha   90.00
_cell.angle_beta   90.00
_cell.angle_gamma   90.00
#
_symmetry.space_group_name_H-M   'P 1'
#
loop_
_entity.id
_entity.type
_entity.pdbx_description
1 polymer ?
#
loop_
_entity_poly.entity_id
_entity_poly.type
_entity_poly.pdbx_seq_one_letter_code
_entity_poly.pdbx_strand_id
1 'polypeptide(L)'
;MEKRRSIYRVWAQILAVSESITTFRQVEQKLGLSLSDEPDFFLEWSGDLPSLTTAERSRLDDVRKNYLYQISDGTLLEETIKLVILSPLLELDGFYSTPYKF
;
A
#
# COMPACT_ATOMS: atom_id res chain seq x y z
N MET A 1 9.37 -21.17 25.51
CA MET A 1 8.03 -21.30 24.89
C MET A 1 7.25 -19.98 24.81
N GLU A 2 7.73 -18.87 25.38
CA GLU A 2 7.01 -17.57 25.46
C GLU A 2 6.91 -16.80 24.13
N LYS A 3 7.91 -16.96 23.24
CA LYS A 3 8.03 -16.16 22.00
C LYS A 3 6.94 -16.46 20.96
N ARG A 4 6.32 -17.65 21.02
CA ARG A 4 5.23 -18.03 20.09
C ARG A 4 3.89 -17.37 20.47
N ARG A 5 3.60 -17.20 21.77
CA ARG A 5 2.35 -16.56 22.24
C ARG A 5 2.23 -15.09 21.89
N SER A 6 3.35 -14.35 21.92
CA SER A 6 3.35 -12.92 21.58
C SER A 6 3.07 -12.66 20.10
N ILE A 7 3.50 -13.55 19.21
CA ILE A 7 3.27 -13.45 17.78
C ILE A 7 1.78 -13.63 17.49
N TYR A 8 1.14 -14.68 18.02
CA TYR A 8 -0.30 -14.91 17.82
C TYR A 8 -1.18 -13.74 18.31
N ARG A 9 -0.76 -13.01 19.36
CA ARG A 9 -1.51 -11.86 19.87
C ARG A 9 -1.50 -10.67 18.90
N VAL A 10 -0.37 -10.42 18.24
CA VAL A 10 -0.25 -9.34 17.24
C VAL A 10 -1.02 -9.70 15.96
N TRP A 11 -0.91 -10.95 15.49
CA TRP A 11 -1.64 -11.42 14.30
C TRP A 11 -3.17 -11.49 14.52
N ALA A 12 -3.63 -11.90 15.71
CA ALA A 12 -5.06 -11.89 16.06
C ALA A 12 -5.65 -10.47 16.11
N GLN A 13 -4.84 -9.48 16.52
CA GLN A 13 -5.30 -8.09 16.61
C GLN A 13 -5.36 -7.40 15.24
N ILE A 14 -4.48 -7.76 14.30
CA ILE A 14 -4.53 -7.27 12.91
C ILE A 14 -5.74 -7.82 12.16
N LEU A 15 -6.05 -9.11 12.30
CA LEU A 15 -7.24 -9.74 11.71
C LEU A 15 -8.57 -9.18 12.26
N ALA A 16 -8.59 -8.75 13.53
CA ALA A 16 -9.79 -8.17 14.14
C ALA A 16 -10.17 -6.79 13.60
N VAL A 17 -9.23 -6.03 13.00
CA VAL A 17 -9.51 -4.70 12.44
C VAL A 17 -10.37 -4.81 11.18
N SER A 18 -10.08 -5.76 10.28
CA SER A 18 -10.80 -5.90 9.01
C SER A 18 -12.18 -6.54 9.16
N GLU A 19 -12.40 -7.42 10.15
CA GLU A 19 -13.72 -8.00 10.41
C GLU A 19 -14.68 -7.04 11.15
N SER A 20 -14.18 -5.99 11.79
CA SER A 20 -14.99 -5.13 12.68
C SER A 20 -15.13 -3.67 12.25
N ILE A 21 -14.35 -3.21 11.27
CA ILE A 21 -14.39 -1.84 10.74
C ILE A 21 -14.63 -1.90 9.24
N THR A 22 -15.88 -1.68 8.84
CA THR A 22 -16.33 -1.73 7.44
C THR A 22 -16.67 -0.35 6.87
N THR A 23 -16.60 0.71 7.69
CA THR A 23 -16.92 2.08 7.28
C THR A 23 -15.95 3.08 7.90
N PHE A 24 -15.72 4.22 7.24
CA PHE A 24 -14.90 5.30 7.80
C PHE A 24 -15.44 5.82 9.14
N ARG A 25 -16.75 5.91 9.32
CA ARG A 25 -17.36 6.29 10.61
C ARG A 25 -16.92 5.36 11.75
N GLN A 26 -16.77 4.06 11.49
CA GLN A 26 -16.30 3.11 12.49
C GLN A 26 -14.80 3.27 12.78
N VAL A 27 -14.00 3.65 11.77
CA VAL A 27 -12.60 4.05 11.96
C VAL A 27 -12.53 5.22 12.96
N GLU A 28 -13.33 6.26 12.74
CA GLU A 28 -13.36 7.44 13.61
C GLU A 28 -13.79 7.09 15.04
N GLN A 29 -14.91 6.38 15.18
CA GLN A 29 -15.49 6.08 16.49
C GLN A 29 -14.69 5.07 17.32
N LYS A 30 -14.09 4.06 16.68
CA LYS A 30 -13.41 2.96 17.39
C LYS A 30 -11.93 3.21 17.58
N LEU A 31 -11.28 3.89 16.64
CA LEU A 31 -9.83 4.14 16.67
C LEU A 31 -9.50 5.59 17.04
N GLY A 32 -10.49 6.48 17.12
CA GLY A 32 -10.27 7.89 17.43
C GLY A 32 -9.48 8.63 16.35
N LEU A 33 -9.46 8.11 15.12
CA LEU A 33 -8.81 8.74 13.98
C LEU A 33 -9.76 9.74 13.33
N SER A 34 -9.21 10.76 12.68
CA SER A 34 -9.98 11.71 11.88
C SER A 34 -9.42 11.75 10.46
N LEU A 35 -10.28 12.02 9.48
CA LEU A 35 -9.81 12.37 8.15
C LEU A 35 -9.01 13.67 8.24
N SER A 36 -7.81 13.67 7.66
CA SER A 36 -7.02 14.90 7.52
C SER A 36 -7.38 15.57 6.21
N ASP A 37 -7.78 16.84 6.28
CA ASP A 37 -7.96 17.72 5.12
C ASP A 37 -6.69 18.55 4.83
N GLU A 38 -5.63 18.38 5.62
CA GLU A 38 -4.37 19.10 5.42
C GLU A 38 -3.57 18.48 4.26
N PRO A 39 -3.33 19.23 3.16
CA PRO A 39 -2.59 18.72 2.01
C PRO A 39 -1.17 18.27 2.35
N ASP A 40 -0.59 18.88 3.39
CA ASP A 40 0.78 18.66 3.84
C ASP A 40 0.85 17.69 5.03
N PHE A 41 -0.22 16.92 5.29
CA PHE A 41 -0.28 16.00 6.44
C PHE A 41 0.79 14.90 6.38
N PHE A 42 1.05 14.37 5.19
CA PHE A 42 2.22 13.55 4.93
C PHE A 42 3.27 14.47 4.35
N LEU A 43 4.39 14.73 5.01
CA LEU A 43 5.49 15.53 4.43
C LEU A 43 6.55 14.64 3.77
N GLU A 44 6.46 13.34 4.00
CA GLU A 44 7.43 12.34 3.54
C GLU A 44 7.48 12.25 2.01
N TRP A 45 6.39 12.55 1.31
CA TRP A 45 6.32 12.57 -0.16
C TRP A 45 6.73 13.91 -0.77
N SER A 46 6.78 14.99 0.01
CA SER A 46 7.12 16.35 -0.44
C SER A 46 8.52 16.80 -0.01
N GLY A 47 9.20 16.05 0.85
CA GLY A 47 10.56 16.32 1.31
C GLY A 47 11.64 15.89 0.30
N ASP A 48 12.91 15.98 0.71
CA ASP A 48 14.04 15.46 -0.06
C ASP A 48 14.00 13.92 -0.10
N LEU A 49 13.38 13.41 -1.17
CA LEU A 49 13.35 11.98 -1.47
C LEU A 49 14.69 11.53 -2.08
N PRO A 50 15.12 10.29 -1.81
CA PRO A 50 16.30 9.75 -2.46
C PRO A 50 16.11 9.71 -3.98
N SER A 51 17.17 10.06 -4.71
CA SER A 51 17.18 9.96 -6.16
C SER A 51 17.05 8.51 -6.60
N LEU A 52 16.17 8.27 -7.56
CA LEU A 52 16.02 6.97 -8.21
C LEU A 52 17.26 6.62 -9.04
N THR A 53 17.67 5.37 -8.98
CA THR A 53 18.64 4.79 -9.90
C THR A 53 18.07 4.69 -11.31
N THR A 54 18.94 4.55 -12.31
CA THR A 54 18.52 4.34 -13.71
C THR A 54 17.65 3.09 -13.87
N ALA A 55 17.92 2.02 -13.12
CA ALA A 55 17.15 0.79 -13.18
C ALA A 55 15.74 0.96 -12.61
N GLU A 56 15.61 1.61 -11.45
CA GLU A 56 14.30 1.90 -10.84
C GLU A 56 13.48 2.82 -11.75
N ARG A 57 14.09 3.87 -12.31
CA ARG A 57 13.42 4.77 -13.25
C ARG A 57 12.92 4.01 -14.49
N SER A 58 13.75 3.15 -15.09
CA SER A 58 13.32 2.34 -16.25
C SER A 58 12.16 1.42 -15.90
N ARG A 59 12.18 0.79 -14.72
CA ARG A 59 11.08 -0.08 -14.26
C ARG A 59 9.79 0.72 -14.06
N LEU A 60 9.86 1.92 -13.48
CA LEU A 60 8.71 2.81 -13.33
C LEU A 60 8.17 3.30 -14.67
N ASP A 61 9.04 3.58 -15.64
CA ASP A 61 8.63 3.96 -16.99
C ASP A 61 7.85 2.81 -17.68
N ASP A 62 8.27 1.56 -17.49
CA ASP A 62 7.54 0.38 -17.98
C ASP A 62 6.17 0.22 -17.30
N VAL A 63 6.11 0.38 -15.98
CA VAL A 63 4.84 0.33 -15.22
C VAL A 63 3.88 1.41 -15.72
N ARG A 64 4.38 2.65 -15.90
CA ARG A 64 3.60 3.76 -16.43
C ARG A 64 3.10 3.48 -17.84
N LYS A 65 3.97 2.97 -18.72
CA LYS A 65 3.60 2.61 -20.10
C LYS A 65 2.48 1.56 -20.13
N ASN A 66 2.61 0.53 -19.30
CA ASN A 66 1.60 -0.53 -19.21
C ASN A 66 0.27 0.00 -18.68
N TYR A 67 0.31 0.84 -17.64
CA TYR A 67 -0.89 1.51 -17.14
C TYR A 67 -1.58 2.36 -18.22
N LEU A 68 -0.81 3.22 -18.93
CA LEU A 68 -1.34 4.09 -19.97
C LEU A 68 -1.97 3.29 -21.12
N TYR A 69 -1.36 2.16 -21.49
CA TYR A 69 -1.92 1.25 -22.48
C TYR A 69 -3.26 0.64 -22.02
N GLN A 70 -3.38 0.29 -20.74
CA GLN A 70 -4.60 -0.34 -20.24
C GLN A 70 -5.77 0.67 -20.11
N ILE A 71 -5.50 1.94 -19.83
CA ILE A 71 -6.55 2.98 -19.79
C ILE A 71 -6.92 3.53 -21.18
N SER A 72 -6.13 3.29 -22.23
CA SER A 72 -6.44 3.84 -23.55
C SER A 72 -7.73 3.27 -24.14
N ASP A 73 -8.10 2.05 -23.75
CA ASP A 73 -9.24 1.32 -24.29
C ASP A 73 -10.48 1.33 -23.37
N GLY A 74 -10.43 2.01 -22.21
CA GLY A 74 -11.58 2.18 -21.34
C GLY A 74 -11.29 2.22 -19.84
N THR A 75 -12.30 1.86 -19.05
CA THR A 75 -12.23 1.91 -17.57
C THR A 75 -11.47 0.70 -17.04
N LEU A 76 -10.50 0.94 -16.15
CA LEU A 76 -9.81 -0.14 -15.47
C LEU A 76 -10.64 -0.70 -14.32
N LEU A 77 -10.73 -2.02 -14.27
CA LEU A 77 -11.20 -2.73 -13.09
C LEU A 77 -10.15 -2.61 -11.98
N GLU A 78 -10.60 -2.61 -10.73
CA GLU A 78 -9.72 -2.57 -9.55
C GLU A 78 -8.65 -3.69 -9.61
N GLU A 79 -9.06 -4.88 -10.05
CA GLU A 79 -8.17 -6.04 -10.28
C GLU A 79 -7.02 -5.70 -11.25
N THR A 80 -7.32 -4.98 -12.34
CA THR A 80 -6.32 -4.59 -13.34
C THR A 80 -5.36 -3.56 -12.77
N ILE A 81 -5.85 -2.61 -11.96
CA ILE A 81 -4.99 -1.64 -11.26
C ILE A 81 -4.04 -2.36 -10.31
N LYS A 82 -4.55 -3.35 -9.55
CA LYS A 82 -3.72 -4.18 -8.67
C LYS A 82 -2.59 -4.87 -9.44
N LEU A 83 -2.90 -5.48 -10.57
CA LEU A 83 -1.90 -6.23 -11.35
C LEU A 83 -0.90 -5.34 -12.09
N VAL A 84 -1.35 -4.22 -12.68
CA VAL A 84 -0.54 -3.43 -13.62
C VAL A 84 0.25 -2.33 -12.93
N ILE A 85 -0.22 -1.85 -11.77
CA ILE A 85 0.44 -0.78 -11.00
C ILE A 85 0.92 -1.31 -9.67
N LEU A 86 0.00 -1.83 -8.86
CA LEU A 86 0.22 -2.06 -7.44
C LEU A 86 1.24 -3.18 -7.21
N SER A 87 1.06 -4.32 -7.87
CA SER A 87 1.99 -5.46 -7.74
C SER A 87 3.41 -5.13 -8.22
N PRO A 88 3.64 -4.49 -9.39
CA PRO A 88 4.97 -4.08 -9.80
C PRO A 88 5.67 -3.09 -8.85
N LEU A 89 4.93 -2.16 -8.23
CA LEU A 89 5.51 -1.22 -7.26
C LEU A 89 5.89 -1.94 -5.97
N LEU A 90 5.03 -2.84 -5.48
CA LEU A 90 5.34 -3.67 -4.31
C LEU A 90 6.55 -4.59 -4.56
N GLU A 91 6.69 -5.11 -5.78
CA GLU A 91 7.87 -5.88 -6.18
C GLU A 91 9.13 -5.01 -6.14
N LEU A 92 9.08 -3.81 -6.72
CA LEU A 92 10.22 -2.89 -6.82
C LEU A 92 10.76 -2.51 -5.45
N ASP A 93 9.87 -2.27 -4.48
CA ASP A 93 10.23 -1.89 -3.11
C ASP A 93 10.50 -3.09 -2.19
N GLY A 94 10.51 -4.32 -2.74
CA GLY A 94 10.88 -5.52 -1.99
C GLY A 94 9.81 -6.00 -1.00
N PHE A 95 8.55 -5.59 -1.14
CA PHE A 95 7.45 -6.03 -0.27
C PHE A 95 7.15 -7.54 -0.39
N TYR A 96 7.59 -8.21 -1.46
CA TYR A 96 7.50 -9.66 -1.58
C TYR A 96 8.67 -10.43 -0.95
N SER A 97 9.59 -9.70 -0.31
CA SER A 97 10.78 -10.25 0.35
C SER A 97 10.74 -10.02 1.87
N THR A 98 11.58 -10.76 2.59
CA THR A 98 11.72 -10.62 4.06
C THR A 98 12.00 -9.15 4.42
N PRO A 99 11.35 -8.58 5.46
CA PRO A 99 10.52 -9.22 6.50
C PRO A 99 9.03 -9.35 6.15
N TYR A 100 8.61 -8.89 4.98
CA TYR A 100 7.20 -8.83 4.61
C TYR A 100 6.70 -10.18 4.10
N LYS A 101 5.49 -10.56 4.53
CA LYS A 101 4.76 -11.76 4.11
C LYS A 101 3.27 -11.45 4.11
N PHE A 102 2.60 -11.75 2.99
CA PHE A 102 1.16 -11.57 2.78
C PHE A 102 0.44 -12.92 2.90
#